data_AF-A0A932FR95-F1
#
_entry.id   AF-A0A932FR95-F1
#
_cell.length_a   1.000
_cell.length_b   1.000
_cell.length_c   1.000
_cell.angle_alpha   90.00
_cell.angle_beta   90.00
_cell.angle_gamma   90.00
#
_symmetry.space_group_name_H-M   'P 1'
#
loop_
_entity.id
_entity.type
_entity.pdbx_description
1 polymer ?
#
loop_
_entity_poly.entity_id
_entity_poly.type
_entity_poly.pdbx_seq_one_letter_code
_entity_poly.pdbx_strand_id
1 'polypeptide(L)'
;MRYAEVAVNSPAARSQTFSYSVPDNLRVGVGWGVLVPFGARTLQGIVTGMPPVPGVENTRDVLAAIGSGPLLTEARVELARWLSDHYLSSPFEALALMLPPGFERQTITFVEPQQTPEDTSLLGPEERSALDRLTPGGIELKEIEKLLGKRKAQLAVAGLVKRGLASRRYELAGSRVKAKKVAFLSLAVPPEEALRLSQELRQKRAGKQAALIDFLNGFEGRAAPAAAAMKAAGCPPASVKALAGAGVIKTETREVRRKPQALGAAEPSTSLTLTSPQQAALDAIRPGLVSKPKVFLLHGVTGSGKTEVYLRALAEAVKLGKKGIVLVPEISLTPQTIARFAARFPGRVAVLHSRLSLGEQYDEWRRIRAGECDVVVGARSALFAPQPDLGLIIIDEEHEWTYKQQENSPRYHARDAAVRLAELTGASLVLGSATPSLESYHRARGGD
;
A
#
# COMPACT_ATOMS: atom_id res chain seq x y z
N MET A 1 -10.66 31.73 5.51
CA MET A 1 -10.74 30.42 6.18
C MET A 1 -11.06 29.38 5.12
N ARG A 2 -10.41 28.21 5.14
CA ARG A 2 -10.65 27.11 4.17
C ARG A 2 -11.32 25.94 4.90
N TYR A 3 -12.13 25.15 4.19
CA TYR A 3 -12.84 24.01 4.76
C TYR A 3 -12.53 22.73 4.00
N ALA A 4 -12.60 21.59 4.70
CA ALA A 4 -12.39 20.27 4.16
C ALA A 4 -13.52 19.32 4.57
N GLU A 5 -14.03 18.56 3.62
CA GLU A 5 -14.87 17.38 3.87
C GLU A 5 -13.97 16.17 4.05
N VAL A 6 -14.14 15.44 5.15
CA VAL A 6 -13.25 14.34 5.53
C VAL A 6 -14.04 13.07 5.79
N ALA A 7 -13.68 12.00 5.08
CA ALA A 7 -14.10 10.64 5.43
C ALA A 7 -13.16 10.09 6.51
N VAL A 8 -13.69 9.72 7.68
CA VAL A 8 -12.89 9.31 8.84
C VAL A 8 -12.89 7.80 9.05
N ASN A 9 -11.78 7.25 9.53
CA ASN A 9 -11.66 5.83 9.87
C ASN A 9 -12.39 5.49 11.18
N SER A 10 -13.72 5.38 11.13
CA SER A 10 -14.52 4.99 12.29
C SER A 10 -15.81 4.30 11.86
N PRO A 11 -16.16 3.16 12.46
CA PRO A 11 -17.49 2.56 12.27
C PRO A 11 -18.63 3.51 12.67
N ALA A 12 -18.38 4.43 13.62
CA ALA A 12 -19.37 5.42 14.05
C ALA A 12 -19.65 6.49 13.00
N ALA A 13 -18.77 6.65 12.00
CA ALA A 13 -18.96 7.58 10.89
C ALA A 13 -20.09 7.16 9.94
N ARG A 14 -20.51 5.88 9.99
CA ARG A 14 -21.47 5.30 9.05
C ARG A 14 -21.05 5.62 7.60
N SER A 15 -21.98 6.06 6.77
CA SER A 15 -21.75 6.45 5.36
C SER A 15 -21.64 7.97 5.17
N GLN A 16 -21.11 8.70 6.15
CA GLN A 16 -21.03 10.18 6.11
C GLN A 16 -19.59 10.69 6.07
N THR A 17 -19.42 11.90 5.55
CA THR A 17 -18.23 12.74 5.73
C THR A 17 -18.50 13.82 6.77
N PHE A 18 -17.43 14.45 7.27
CA PHE A 18 -17.49 15.48 8.29
C PHE A 18 -16.73 16.72 7.85
N SER A 19 -17.31 17.90 8.12
CA SER A 19 -16.69 19.19 7.80
C SER A 19 -15.68 19.63 8.87
N TYR A 20 -14.52 20.08 8.42
CA TYR A 20 -13.46 20.63 9.26
C TYR A 20 -12.96 21.96 8.70
N SER A 21 -12.50 22.85 9.59
CA SER A 21 -11.70 24.01 9.20
C SER A 21 -10.26 23.60 8.93
N VAL A 22 -9.63 24.24 7.94
CA VAL A 22 -8.22 24.01 7.58
C VAL A 22 -7.41 25.24 7.99
N PRO A 23 -6.59 25.12 9.05
CA PRO A 23 -5.67 26.16 9.48
C PRO A 23 -4.77 26.67 8.35
N ASP A 24 -4.42 27.96 8.36
CA ASP A 24 -3.63 28.59 7.29
C ASP A 24 -2.21 28.04 7.16
N ASN A 25 -1.65 27.52 8.26
CA ASN A 25 -0.34 26.86 8.27
C ASN A 25 -0.37 25.43 7.69
N LEU A 26 -1.55 24.86 7.42
CA LEU A 26 -1.68 23.52 6.85
C LEU A 26 -1.99 23.58 5.36
N ARG A 27 -1.18 22.86 4.59
CA ARG A 27 -1.45 22.57 3.18
C ARG A 27 -2.19 21.25 3.09
N VAL A 28 -3.46 21.29 2.70
CA VAL A 28 -4.33 20.12 2.55
C VAL A 28 -5.21 20.35 1.32
N GLY A 29 -5.53 19.27 0.60
CA GLY A 29 -6.47 19.26 -0.51
C GLY A 29 -7.14 17.90 -0.66
N VAL A 30 -7.94 17.72 -1.70
CA VAL A 30 -8.61 16.43 -1.99
C VAL A 30 -7.60 15.30 -2.12
N GLY A 31 -7.93 14.14 -1.54
CA GLY A 31 -7.10 12.93 -1.52
C GLY A 31 -5.97 12.94 -0.51
N TRP A 32 -5.82 14.00 0.29
CA TRP A 32 -4.83 14.05 1.38
C TRP A 32 -5.28 13.21 2.58
N GLY A 33 -4.33 12.51 3.19
CA GLY A 33 -4.52 11.95 4.52
C GLY A 33 -4.40 13.04 5.58
N VAL A 34 -5.28 13.04 6.57
CA VAL A 34 -5.32 14.02 7.65
C VAL A 34 -5.56 13.37 9.00
N LEU A 35 -5.14 14.06 10.06
CA LEU A 35 -5.52 13.78 11.44
C LEU A 35 -6.59 14.79 11.86
N VAL A 36 -7.71 14.29 12.35
CA VAL A 36 -8.86 15.13 12.72
C VAL A 36 -9.42 14.73 14.08
N PRO A 37 -9.97 15.68 14.86
CA PRO A 37 -10.68 15.37 16.08
C PRO A 37 -12.05 14.76 15.75
N PHE A 38 -12.43 13.70 16.46
CA PHE A 38 -13.71 13.02 16.34
C PHE A 38 -14.22 12.64 17.73
N GLY A 39 -15.08 13.46 18.31
CA GLY A 39 -15.43 13.37 19.74
C GLY A 39 -14.20 13.61 20.62
N ALA A 40 -13.85 12.65 21.48
CA ALA A 40 -12.65 12.68 22.33
C ALA A 40 -11.42 12.03 21.67
N ARG A 41 -11.55 11.51 20.44
CA ARG A 41 -10.50 10.76 19.75
C ARG A 41 -9.85 11.61 18.67
N THR A 42 -8.61 11.28 18.35
CA THR A 42 -7.98 11.69 17.09
C THR A 42 -8.02 10.52 16.12
N LEU A 43 -8.56 10.75 14.93
CA LEU A 43 -8.69 9.74 13.88
C LEU A 43 -7.90 10.12 12.64
N GLN A 44 -7.54 9.11 11.86
CA GLN A 44 -7.14 9.31 10.48
C GLN A 44 -8.38 9.51 9.61
N GLY A 45 -8.28 10.42 8.66
CA GLY A 45 -9.27 10.57 7.60
C GLY A 45 -8.60 10.89 6.27
N ILE A 46 -9.39 10.85 5.21
CA ILE A 46 -9.01 11.29 3.88
C ILE A 46 -9.92 12.46 3.49
N VAL A 47 -9.32 13.54 3.02
CA VAL A 47 -10.08 14.68 2.50
C VAL A 47 -10.75 14.27 1.19
N THR A 48 -12.07 14.34 1.16
CA THR A 48 -12.87 14.04 -0.03
C THR A 48 -13.20 15.32 -0.80
N GLY A 49 -13.42 16.44 -0.13
CA GLY A 49 -13.80 17.71 -0.77
C GLY A 49 -13.21 18.93 -0.07
N MET A 50 -13.22 20.06 -0.77
CA MET A 50 -12.77 21.37 -0.26
C MET A 50 -13.85 22.42 -0.53
N PRO A 51 -14.99 22.38 0.18
CA PRO A 51 -16.09 23.29 -0.10
C PRO A 51 -15.76 24.73 0.32
N PRO A 52 -16.39 25.75 -0.32
CA PRO A 52 -16.19 27.15 0.06
C PRO A 52 -16.83 27.49 1.42
N VAL A 53 -17.83 26.73 1.84
CA VAL A 53 -18.54 26.86 3.12
C VAL A 53 -18.62 25.49 3.80
N PRO A 54 -18.61 25.42 5.15
CA PRO A 54 -18.75 24.15 5.85
C PRO A 54 -20.19 23.64 5.79
N GLY A 55 -20.39 22.32 5.89
CA GLY A 55 -21.72 21.72 5.99
C GLY A 55 -22.38 21.88 7.37
N VAL A 56 -21.66 22.49 8.33
CA VAL A 56 -22.12 22.72 9.71
C VAL A 56 -21.68 24.10 10.19
N GLU A 57 -22.43 24.70 11.11
CA GLU A 57 -22.11 26.03 11.66
C GLU A 57 -20.77 26.07 12.41
N ASN A 58 -20.51 25.04 13.23
CA ASN A 58 -19.33 24.98 14.08
C ASN A 58 -18.41 23.84 13.64
N THR A 59 -17.25 24.18 13.09
CA THR A 59 -16.23 23.21 12.70
C THR A 59 -15.12 23.11 13.73
N ARG A 60 -14.53 21.93 13.86
CA ARG A 60 -13.21 21.76 14.48
C ARG A 60 -12.12 21.83 13.42
N ASP A 61 -10.89 22.05 13.85
CA ASP A 61 -9.75 22.14 12.94
C ASP A 61 -9.17 20.77 12.56
N VAL A 62 -8.66 20.69 11.33
CA VAL A 62 -7.71 19.64 10.94
C VAL A 62 -6.43 19.81 11.77
N LEU A 63 -5.99 18.74 12.44
CA LEU A 63 -4.85 18.78 13.35
C LEU A 63 -3.52 18.70 12.59
N ALA A 64 -3.44 17.84 11.58
CA ALA A 64 -2.23 17.62 10.80
C ALA A 64 -2.50 16.95 9.46
N ALA A 65 -1.64 17.21 8.48
CA ALA A 65 -1.54 16.43 7.24
C ALA A 65 -0.69 15.16 7.46
N ILE A 66 -1.06 14.06 6.80
CA ILE A 66 -0.30 12.81 6.78
C ILE A 66 0.51 12.76 5.48
N GLY A 67 1.83 12.93 5.62
CA GLY A 67 2.74 12.97 4.47
C GLY A 67 2.83 14.36 3.84
N SER A 68 3.48 14.44 2.67
CA SER A 68 3.80 15.71 1.99
C SER A 68 2.87 16.04 0.81
N GLY A 69 1.89 15.20 0.50
CA GLY A 69 1.04 15.34 -0.68
C GLY A 69 -0.17 14.41 -0.69
N PRO A 70 -1.05 14.53 -1.71
CA PRO A 70 -2.26 13.72 -1.81
C PRO A 70 -1.90 12.25 -1.99
N LEU A 71 -2.56 11.37 -1.22
CA LEU A 71 -2.39 9.92 -1.32
C LEU A 71 -3.20 9.34 -2.48
N LEU A 72 -4.33 9.98 -2.78
CA LEU A 72 -5.27 9.61 -3.84
C LEU A 72 -5.45 10.78 -4.82
N THR A 73 -5.63 10.47 -6.10
CA THR A 73 -6.05 11.48 -7.08
C THR A 73 -7.54 11.78 -6.94
N GLU A 74 -8.01 12.88 -7.53
CA GLU A 74 -9.45 13.20 -7.54
C GLU A 74 -10.29 12.09 -8.17
N ALA A 75 -9.84 11.51 -9.28
CA ALA A 75 -10.50 10.37 -9.91
C ALA A 75 -10.62 9.15 -8.96
N ARG A 76 -9.63 8.91 -8.08
CA ARG A 76 -9.67 7.83 -7.08
C ARG A 76 -10.65 8.15 -5.95
N VAL A 77 -10.72 9.41 -5.53
CA VAL A 77 -11.70 9.86 -4.54
C VAL A 77 -13.12 9.73 -5.11
N GLU A 78 -13.32 10.08 -6.38
CA GLU A 78 -14.60 9.94 -7.06
C GLU A 78 -15.01 8.47 -7.25
N LEU A 79 -14.05 7.60 -7.58
CA LEU A 79 -14.29 6.16 -7.60
C LEU A 79 -14.72 5.65 -6.21
N ALA A 80 -14.10 6.13 -5.14
CA ALA A 80 -14.49 5.75 -3.78
C ALA A 80 -15.91 6.23 -3.43
N ARG A 81 -16.30 7.44 -3.84
CA ARG A 81 -17.69 7.90 -3.67
C ARG A 81 -18.66 6.96 -4.38
N TRP A 82 -18.42 6.68 -5.66
CA TRP A 82 -19.26 5.76 -6.42
C TRP A 82 -19.31 4.37 -5.78
N LEU A 83 -18.18 3.82 -5.32
CA LEU A 83 -18.15 2.54 -4.62
C LEU A 83 -18.98 2.58 -3.34
N SER A 84 -18.84 3.65 -2.56
CA SER A 84 -19.59 3.85 -1.32
C SER A 84 -21.09 3.91 -1.55
N ASP A 85 -21.52 4.67 -2.56
CA ASP A 85 -22.93 4.87 -2.88
C ASP A 85 -23.54 3.60 -3.52
N HIS A 86 -22.83 3.01 -4.48
CA HIS A 86 -23.31 1.85 -5.23
C HIS A 86 -23.37 0.58 -4.36
N TYR A 87 -22.40 0.39 -3.47
CA TYR A 87 -22.33 -0.78 -2.60
C TYR A 87 -22.76 -0.51 -1.15
N LEU A 88 -23.29 0.68 -0.87
CA LEU A 88 -23.78 1.09 0.45
C LEU A 88 -22.76 0.88 1.58
N SER A 89 -21.50 1.20 1.32
CA SER A 89 -20.42 1.10 2.32
C SER A 89 -20.12 2.44 2.98
N SER A 90 -19.15 2.47 3.89
CA SER A 90 -18.58 3.73 4.33
C SER A 90 -17.68 4.35 3.25
N PRO A 91 -17.67 5.69 3.09
CA PRO A 91 -16.71 6.37 2.21
C PRO A 91 -15.25 6.03 2.57
N PHE A 92 -14.94 5.87 3.86
CA PHE A 92 -13.58 5.54 4.28
C PHE A 92 -13.20 4.12 3.86
N GLU A 93 -14.09 3.14 3.98
CA GLU A 93 -13.84 1.75 3.55
C GLU A 93 -13.58 1.67 2.05
N ALA A 94 -14.32 2.43 1.25
CA ALA A 94 -14.10 2.53 -0.19
C ALA A 94 -12.76 3.19 -0.53
N LEU A 95 -12.39 4.27 0.17
CA LEU A 95 -11.09 4.94 0.01
C LEU A 95 -9.94 4.01 0.41
N ALA A 96 -10.10 3.25 1.50
CA ALA A 96 -9.08 2.36 2.07
C ALA A 96 -8.57 1.31 1.09
N LEU A 97 -9.39 0.89 0.12
CA LEU A 97 -8.99 -0.01 -0.97
C LEU A 97 -7.81 0.52 -1.80
N MET A 98 -7.68 1.84 -1.89
CA MET A 98 -6.69 2.52 -2.74
C MET A 98 -5.52 3.13 -1.93
N LEU A 99 -5.59 3.08 -0.61
CA LEU A 99 -4.56 3.63 0.27
C LEU A 99 -3.30 2.76 0.32
N PRO A 100 -2.15 3.33 0.73
CA PRO A 100 -0.95 2.53 0.93
C PRO A 100 -1.21 1.36 1.88
N PRO A 101 -0.71 0.15 1.58
CA PRO A 101 -0.81 -0.98 2.50
C PRO A 101 -0.24 -0.63 3.88
N GLY A 102 -1.02 -0.85 4.94
CA GLY A 102 -0.64 -0.49 6.31
C GLY A 102 -0.76 1.01 6.66
N PHE A 103 -1.44 1.80 5.82
CA PHE A 103 -1.76 3.21 6.09
C PHE A 103 -2.59 3.39 7.36
N GLU A 104 -3.58 2.52 7.54
CA GLU A 104 -4.48 2.55 8.68
C GLU A 104 -3.73 2.30 9.99
N ARG A 105 -3.78 3.29 10.88
CA ARG A 105 -3.25 3.25 12.22
C ARG A 105 -4.40 2.97 13.17
N GLN A 106 -4.22 1.93 13.99
CA GLN A 106 -5.16 1.67 15.06
C GLN A 106 -5.09 2.80 16.09
N THR A 107 -6.26 3.22 16.58
CA THR A 107 -6.31 4.01 17.80
C THR A 107 -5.95 3.13 18.98
N ILE A 108 -4.89 3.49 19.71
CA ILE A 108 -4.52 2.93 20.99
C ILE A 108 -5.26 3.73 22.07
N THR A 109 -5.86 3.02 23.02
CA THR A 109 -6.54 3.66 24.16
C THR A 109 -5.63 3.53 25.38
N PHE A 110 -5.24 4.66 25.95
CA PHE A 110 -4.60 4.75 27.24
C PHE A 110 -5.64 5.11 28.31
N VAL A 111 -5.51 4.50 29.48
CA VAL A 111 -6.33 4.80 30.65
C VAL A 111 -5.43 5.51 31.66
N GLU A 112 -5.84 6.70 32.07
CA GLU A 112 -5.08 7.57 32.97
C GLU A 112 -5.85 7.81 34.26
N PRO A 113 -5.18 7.82 35.42
CA PRO A 113 -5.83 8.17 36.66
C PRO A 113 -6.17 9.67 36.67
N GLN A 114 -7.34 10.04 37.18
CA GLN A 114 -7.66 11.43 37.47
C GLN A 114 -7.35 11.74 38.94
N GLN A 115 -6.72 12.88 39.20
CA GLN A 115 -6.32 13.30 40.55
C GLN A 115 -7.50 13.95 41.29
N THR A 116 -8.40 13.13 41.83
CA THR A 116 -9.22 13.39 43.03
C THR A 116 -10.16 12.19 43.26
N PRO A 117 -9.80 11.21 44.10
CA PRO A 117 -10.74 10.18 44.51
C PRO A 117 -11.57 10.72 45.67
N GLU A 118 -12.80 11.18 45.42
CA GLU A 118 -13.72 11.54 46.51
C GLU A 118 -14.30 10.30 47.21
N ASP A 119 -14.29 9.11 46.60
CA ASP A 119 -14.58 7.85 47.29
C ASP A 119 -14.17 6.61 46.47
N THR A 120 -13.25 5.79 46.99
CA THR A 120 -12.86 4.49 46.38
C THR A 120 -13.48 3.29 47.10
N SER A 121 -14.30 3.52 48.14
CA SER A 121 -14.86 2.46 48.98
C SER A 121 -15.86 1.54 48.25
N LEU A 122 -16.53 2.06 47.23
CA LEU A 122 -17.56 1.35 46.45
C LEU A 122 -17.03 0.68 45.16
N LEU A 123 -15.71 0.50 45.03
CA LEU A 123 -15.12 -0.14 43.84
C LEU A 123 -15.23 -1.66 43.91
N GLY A 124 -15.69 -2.26 42.81
CA GLY A 124 -15.64 -3.71 42.64
C GLY A 124 -14.18 -4.22 42.55
N PRO A 125 -13.93 -5.53 42.75
CA PRO A 125 -12.58 -6.09 42.72
C PRO A 125 -11.86 -5.85 41.39
N GLU A 126 -12.59 -5.91 40.26
CA GLU A 126 -12.01 -5.61 38.93
C GLU A 126 -11.71 -4.12 38.72
N GLU A 127 -12.57 -3.21 39.20
CA GLU A 127 -12.33 -1.76 39.12
C GLU A 127 -11.11 -1.36 39.95
N ARG A 128 -10.99 -1.94 41.16
CA ARG A 128 -9.85 -1.70 42.05
C ARG A 128 -8.56 -2.22 41.43
N SER A 129 -8.57 -3.45 40.92
CA SER A 129 -7.40 -4.03 40.24
C SER A 129 -6.97 -3.24 38.99
N ALA A 130 -7.93 -2.71 38.22
CA ALA A 130 -7.62 -1.83 37.10
C ALA A 130 -7.04 -0.48 37.55
N LEU A 131 -7.61 0.13 38.60
CA LEU A 131 -7.16 1.41 39.16
C LEU A 131 -5.74 1.32 39.72
N ASP A 132 -5.43 0.26 40.47
CA ASP A 132 -4.10 0.01 41.06
C ASP A 132 -3.00 -0.16 40.02
N ARG A 133 -3.36 -0.47 38.77
CA ARG A 133 -2.42 -0.61 37.65
C ARG A 133 -2.20 0.68 36.87
N LEU A 134 -3.00 1.71 37.09
CA LEU A 134 -2.84 2.99 36.40
C LEU A 134 -1.59 3.72 36.92
N THR A 135 -0.76 4.18 36.00
CA THR A 135 0.44 4.97 36.30
C THR A 135 0.26 6.42 35.87
N PRO A 136 1.02 7.38 36.44
CA PRO A 136 1.15 8.71 35.85
C PRO A 136 1.59 8.60 34.38
N GLY A 137 0.82 9.18 33.46
CA GLY A 137 1.01 9.05 31.99
C GLY A 137 0.19 7.93 31.32
N GLY A 138 -0.53 7.12 32.11
CA GLY A 138 -1.50 6.14 31.66
C GLY A 138 -0.92 4.81 31.22
N ILE A 139 -1.79 3.80 31.14
CA ILE A 139 -1.47 2.45 30.65
C ILE A 139 -2.37 2.10 29.47
N GLU A 140 -1.84 1.37 28.49
CA GLU A 140 -2.64 0.88 27.36
C GLU A 140 -3.76 -0.05 27.86
N LEU A 141 -4.99 0.16 27.38
CA LEU A 141 -6.16 -0.65 27.72
C LEU A 141 -5.90 -2.15 27.50
N LYS A 142 -5.11 -2.52 26.48
CA LYS A 142 -4.73 -3.91 26.23
C LYS A 142 -3.97 -4.56 27.38
N GLU A 143 -3.16 -3.81 28.13
CA GLU A 143 -2.46 -4.36 29.29
C GLU A 143 -3.44 -4.67 30.43
N ILE A 144 -4.48 -3.83 30.60
CA ILE A 144 -5.59 -4.11 31.53
C ILE A 144 -6.41 -5.32 31.03
N GLU A 145 -6.66 -5.43 29.71
CA GLU A 145 -7.36 -6.56 29.10
C GLU A 145 -6.59 -7.88 29.26
N LYS A 146 -5.25 -7.87 29.24
CA LYS A 146 -4.41 -9.06 29.52
C LYS A 146 -4.54 -9.53 30.97
N LEU A 147 -4.72 -8.61 31.92
CA LEU A 147 -4.82 -8.92 33.35
C LEU A 147 -6.21 -9.43 33.72
N LEU A 148 -7.26 -8.74 33.29
CA LEU A 148 -8.64 -9.00 33.73
C LEU A 148 -9.49 -9.78 32.72
N GLY A 149 -9.00 -9.93 31.49
CA GLY A 149 -9.79 -10.39 30.35
C GLY A 149 -10.59 -9.27 29.70
N LYS A 150 -10.75 -9.33 28.37
CA LYS A 150 -11.29 -8.24 27.53
C LYS A 150 -12.61 -7.64 28.04
N ARG A 151 -13.62 -8.47 28.30
CA ARG A 151 -14.96 -8.00 28.73
C ARG A 151 -14.92 -7.34 30.10
N LYS A 152 -14.22 -7.93 31.08
CA LYS A 152 -14.12 -7.42 32.44
C LYS A 152 -13.34 -6.11 32.49
N ALA A 153 -12.21 -6.03 31.79
CA ALA A 153 -11.41 -4.82 31.68
C ALA A 153 -12.22 -3.65 31.11
N GLN A 154 -13.01 -3.87 30.05
CA GLN A 154 -13.81 -2.81 29.46
C GLN A 154 -14.91 -2.29 30.40
N LEU A 155 -15.58 -3.18 31.15
CA LEU A 155 -16.57 -2.80 32.16
C LEU A 155 -15.91 -2.03 33.31
N ALA A 156 -14.80 -2.54 33.85
CA ALA A 156 -14.07 -1.90 34.94
C ALA A 156 -13.60 -0.49 34.56
N VAL A 157 -12.97 -0.33 33.40
CA VAL A 157 -12.52 0.98 32.91
C VAL A 157 -13.71 1.90 32.64
N ALA A 158 -14.85 1.38 32.13
CA ALA A 158 -16.05 2.20 31.95
C ALA A 158 -16.61 2.69 33.29
N GLY A 159 -16.61 1.85 34.33
CA GLY A 159 -17.01 2.22 35.70
C GLY A 159 -16.11 3.29 36.31
N LEU A 160 -14.79 3.10 36.22
CA LEU A 160 -13.79 4.09 36.68
C LEU A 160 -13.95 5.45 35.97
N VAL A 161 -14.17 5.43 34.66
CA VAL A 161 -14.40 6.67 33.88
C VAL A 161 -15.72 7.33 34.27
N LYS A 162 -16.79 6.57 34.47
CA LYS A 162 -18.09 7.10 34.90
C LYS A 162 -18.01 7.77 36.28
N ARG A 163 -17.15 7.25 37.17
CA ARG A 163 -16.93 7.79 38.53
C ARG A 163 -15.88 8.91 38.57
N GLY A 164 -15.31 9.32 37.43
CA GLY A 164 -14.29 10.36 37.38
C GLY A 164 -12.93 9.95 37.96
N LEU A 165 -12.70 8.65 38.24
CA LEU A 165 -11.45 8.14 38.80
C LEU A 165 -10.39 7.88 37.73
N ALA A 166 -10.82 7.71 36.48
CA ALA A 166 -9.95 7.55 35.33
C ALA A 166 -10.48 8.32 34.13
N SER A 167 -9.61 8.61 33.17
CA SER A 167 -9.98 9.14 31.87
C SER A 167 -9.37 8.30 30.75
N ARG A 168 -9.97 8.37 29.56
CA ARG A 168 -9.43 7.71 28.37
C ARG A 168 -8.72 8.73 27.51
N ARG A 169 -7.45 8.48 27.23
CA ARG A 169 -6.66 9.20 26.23
C ARG A 169 -6.46 8.32 25.02
N TYR A 170 -6.59 8.89 23.84
CA TYR A 170 -6.48 8.14 22.60
C TYR A 170 -5.29 8.63 21.79
N GLU A 171 -4.46 7.69 21.35
CA GLU A 171 -3.32 7.96 20.48
C GLU A 171 -3.41 7.09 19.22
N LEU A 172 -2.71 7.48 18.16
CA LEU A 172 -2.57 6.64 16.98
C LEU A 172 -1.32 5.80 17.08
N ALA A 173 -1.47 4.49 16.87
CA ALA A 173 -0.34 3.57 16.78
C ALA A 173 0.69 4.04 15.73
N GLY A 174 1.95 3.64 15.92
CA GLY A 174 2.98 3.79 14.91
C GLY A 174 2.58 3.13 13.58
N SER A 175 3.12 3.64 12.47
CA SER A 175 2.88 3.05 11.14
C SER A 175 3.32 1.57 11.12
N ARG A 176 2.43 0.71 10.62
CA ARG A 176 2.64 -0.75 10.56
C ARG A 176 3.70 -1.18 9.56
N VAL A 177 3.92 -0.37 8.51
CA VAL A 177 4.90 -0.67 7.46
C VAL A 177 5.71 0.56 7.15
N LYS A 178 7.02 0.38 7.12
CA LYS A 178 7.98 1.36 6.65
C LYS A 178 8.80 0.75 5.54
N ALA A 179 9.42 1.61 4.74
CA ALA A 179 10.42 1.19 3.80
C ALA A 179 11.56 0.47 4.53
N LYS A 180 12.02 -0.65 3.97
CA LYS A 180 13.08 -1.44 4.59
C LYS A 180 14.40 -0.69 4.41
N LYS A 181 15.04 -0.35 5.52
CA LYS A 181 16.38 0.23 5.54
C LYS A 181 17.40 -0.86 5.84
N VAL A 182 18.46 -0.92 5.03
CA VAL A 182 19.55 -1.88 5.17
C VAL A 182 20.85 -1.10 5.25
N ALA A 183 21.70 -1.46 6.20
CA ALA A 183 23.05 -0.92 6.27
C ALA A 183 23.91 -1.53 5.16
N PHE A 184 24.65 -0.68 4.45
CA PHE A 184 25.65 -1.04 3.46
C PHE A 184 27.03 -0.65 3.96
N LEU A 185 28.01 -1.48 3.65
CA LEU A 185 29.42 -1.26 3.95
C LEU A 185 30.17 -1.00 2.64
N SER A 186 31.05 -0.02 2.64
CA SER A 186 31.98 0.27 1.54
C SER A 186 33.36 0.58 2.11
N LEU A 187 34.40 0.38 1.31
CA LEU A 187 35.74 0.84 1.70
C LEU A 187 35.76 2.37 1.71
N ALA A 188 36.38 2.91 2.76
CA ALA A 188 36.63 4.34 2.89
C ALA A 188 38.00 4.75 2.33
N VAL A 189 38.85 3.75 2.08
CA VAL A 189 40.23 3.86 1.61
C VAL A 189 40.37 3.25 0.19
N PRO A 190 41.38 3.67 -0.59
CA PRO A 190 41.66 3.08 -1.90
C PRO A 190 41.95 1.57 -1.84
N PRO A 191 41.74 0.82 -2.94
CA PRO A 191 41.97 -0.63 -2.99
C PRO A 191 43.37 -1.08 -2.55
N GLU A 192 44.41 -0.32 -2.89
CA GLU A 192 45.80 -0.61 -2.53
C GLU A 192 46.02 -0.50 -1.02
N GLU A 193 45.48 0.55 -0.40
CA GLU A 193 45.54 0.76 1.04
C GLU A 193 44.73 -0.30 1.81
N ALA A 194 43.55 -0.66 1.27
CA ALA A 194 42.73 -1.74 1.81
C ALA A 194 43.49 -3.07 1.84
N LEU A 195 44.21 -3.42 0.75
CA LEU A 195 45.00 -4.64 0.68
C LEU A 195 46.12 -4.66 1.72
N ARG A 196 46.82 -3.54 1.88
CA ARG A 196 47.87 -3.39 2.91
C ARG A 196 47.31 -3.56 4.32
N LEU A 197 46.23 -2.85 4.65
CA LEU A 197 45.56 -2.94 5.96
C LEU A 197 45.08 -4.36 6.26
N SER A 198 44.56 -5.07 5.25
CA SER A 198 44.16 -6.46 5.35
C SER A 198 45.34 -7.38 5.72
N GLN A 199 46.51 -7.20 5.12
CA GLN A 199 47.72 -7.95 5.47
C GLN A 199 48.22 -7.63 6.89
N GLU A 200 48.26 -6.36 7.28
CA GLU A 200 48.66 -5.94 8.63
C GLU A 200 47.73 -6.53 9.71
N LEU A 201 46.42 -6.56 9.45
CA LEU A 201 45.43 -7.15 10.36
C LEU A 201 45.60 -8.67 10.50
N ARG A 202 46.01 -9.37 9.44
CA ARG A 202 46.34 -10.81 9.54
C ARG A 202 47.55 -11.05 10.44
N GLN A 203 48.59 -10.23 10.33
CA GLN A 203 49.77 -10.31 11.20
C GLN A 203 49.41 -10.09 12.68
N LYS A 204 48.47 -9.17 12.94
CA LYS A 204 47.93 -8.88 14.28
C LYS A 204 46.87 -9.88 14.77
N ARG A 205 46.72 -11.04 14.10
CA ARG A 205 45.71 -12.09 14.39
C ARG A 205 44.25 -11.61 14.30
N ALA A 206 43.98 -10.52 13.58
CA ALA A 206 42.64 -9.96 13.35
C ALA A 206 42.03 -10.46 12.02
N GLY A 207 42.12 -11.77 11.74
CA GLY A 207 41.78 -12.35 10.43
C GLY A 207 40.35 -12.11 9.94
N LYS A 208 39.38 -11.94 10.85
CA LYS A 208 37.98 -11.62 10.51
C LYS A 208 37.79 -10.18 10.00
N GLN A 209 38.61 -9.25 10.48
CA GLN A 209 38.60 -7.86 9.97
C GLN A 209 39.25 -7.81 8.59
N ALA A 210 40.38 -8.50 8.40
CA ALA A 210 41.03 -8.65 7.11
C ALA A 210 40.10 -9.28 6.04
N ALA A 211 39.41 -10.36 6.38
CA ALA A 211 38.44 -11.00 5.49
C ALA A 211 37.29 -10.09 5.06
N LEU A 212 36.83 -9.19 5.94
CA LEU A 212 35.82 -8.19 5.60
C LEU A 212 36.37 -7.15 4.63
N ILE A 213 37.59 -6.67 4.85
CA ILE A 213 38.25 -5.72 3.93
C ILE A 213 38.41 -6.36 2.56
N ASP A 214 38.92 -7.60 2.47
CA ASP A 214 39.10 -8.31 1.21
C ASP A 214 37.77 -8.52 0.48
N PHE A 215 36.72 -8.91 1.22
CA PHE A 215 35.37 -9.06 0.66
C PHE A 215 34.89 -7.75 0.05
N LEU A 216 35.05 -6.62 0.76
CA LEU A 216 34.63 -5.30 0.27
C LEU A 216 35.51 -4.80 -0.88
N ASN A 217 36.80 -5.15 -0.90
CA ASN A 217 37.72 -4.78 -1.97
C ASN A 217 37.29 -5.39 -3.32
N GLY A 218 36.72 -6.60 -3.29
CA GLY A 218 36.15 -7.25 -4.47
C GLY A 218 34.91 -6.57 -5.08
N PHE A 219 34.37 -5.52 -4.45
CA PHE A 219 33.25 -4.74 -5.00
C PHE A 219 33.69 -3.47 -5.75
N GLU A 220 34.99 -3.27 -5.96
CA GLU A 220 35.53 -2.16 -6.77
C GLU A 220 34.97 -0.79 -6.34
N GLY A 221 34.96 -0.53 -5.04
CA GLY A 221 34.43 0.72 -4.46
C GLY A 221 32.90 0.78 -4.32
N ARG A 222 32.16 -0.24 -4.75
CA ARG A 222 30.72 -0.34 -4.50
C ARG A 222 30.44 -0.81 -3.07
N ALA A 223 29.27 -0.44 -2.57
CA ALA A 223 28.83 -0.84 -1.23
C ALA A 223 28.13 -2.21 -1.27
N ALA A 224 28.39 -3.06 -0.27
CA ALA A 224 27.74 -4.36 -0.09
C ALA A 224 26.80 -4.35 1.13
N PRO A 225 25.69 -5.12 1.13
CA PRO A 225 24.83 -5.22 2.30
C PRO A 225 25.60 -5.73 3.52
N ALA A 226 25.53 -5.01 4.65
CA ALA A 226 26.32 -5.30 5.84
C ALA A 226 26.12 -6.73 6.34
N ALA A 227 24.87 -7.22 6.37
CA ALA A 227 24.57 -8.58 6.79
C ALA A 227 25.19 -9.64 5.87
N ALA A 228 25.22 -9.41 4.55
CA ALA A 228 25.83 -10.33 3.60
C ALA A 228 27.36 -10.30 3.71
N ALA A 229 27.94 -9.10 3.83
CA ALA A 229 29.38 -8.91 4.01
C ALA A 229 29.88 -9.55 5.32
N MET A 230 29.17 -9.33 6.43
CA MET A 230 29.48 -9.94 7.72
C MET A 230 29.37 -11.46 7.69
N LYS A 231 28.34 -12.00 7.02
CA LYS A 231 28.17 -13.45 6.85
C LYS A 231 29.28 -14.06 5.99
N ALA A 232 29.64 -13.43 4.88
CA ALA A 232 30.70 -13.88 3.99
C ALA A 232 32.09 -13.83 4.66
N ALA A 233 32.36 -12.78 5.44
CA ALA A 233 33.62 -12.61 6.18
C ALA A 233 33.65 -13.32 7.55
N GLY A 234 32.53 -13.87 8.01
CA GLY A 234 32.39 -14.48 9.34
C GLY A 234 32.66 -13.53 10.51
N CYS A 235 32.46 -12.23 10.33
CA CYS A 235 32.85 -11.20 11.28
C CYS A 235 31.68 -10.71 12.16
N PRO A 236 31.91 -10.47 13.47
CA PRO A 236 30.89 -9.93 14.36
C PRO A 236 30.67 -8.42 14.15
N PRO A 237 29.53 -7.86 14.61
CA PRO A 237 29.25 -6.42 14.51
C PRO A 237 30.32 -5.51 15.14
N ALA A 238 31.03 -6.00 16.16
CA ALA A 238 32.15 -5.28 16.78
C ALA A 238 33.31 -5.02 15.80
N SER A 239 33.57 -5.94 14.85
CA SER A 239 34.59 -5.78 13.82
C SER A 239 34.23 -4.66 12.84
N VAL A 240 32.95 -4.53 12.48
CA VAL A 240 32.45 -3.43 11.66
C VAL A 240 32.63 -2.10 12.39
N LYS A 241 32.27 -2.04 13.68
CA LYS A 241 32.44 -0.82 14.49
C LYS A 241 33.92 -0.40 14.60
N ALA A 242 34.83 -1.36 14.81
CA ALA A 242 36.26 -1.09 14.91
C ALA A 242 36.84 -0.55 13.59
N LEU A 243 36.53 -1.18 12.46
CA LEU A 243 36.99 -0.73 11.14
C LEU A 243 36.37 0.62 10.73
N ALA A 244 35.10 0.86 11.09
CA ALA A 244 34.46 2.15 10.85
C ALA A 244 35.08 3.26 11.71
N GLY A 245 35.37 2.97 12.99
CA GLY A 245 36.05 3.91 13.89
C GLY A 245 37.50 4.21 13.46
N ALA A 246 38.17 3.25 12.83
CA ALA A 246 39.49 3.43 12.23
C ALA A 246 39.46 4.11 10.85
N GLY A 247 38.28 4.49 10.34
CA GLY A 247 38.14 5.15 9.04
C GLY A 247 38.42 4.25 7.84
N VAL A 248 38.45 2.92 8.00
CA VAL A 248 38.75 1.96 6.92
C VAL A 248 37.50 1.62 6.11
N ILE A 249 36.34 1.62 6.75
CA ILE A 249 35.04 1.37 6.09
C ILE A 249 34.04 2.48 6.43
N LYS A 250 33.11 2.75 5.49
CA LYS A 250 31.95 3.62 5.70
C LYS A 250 30.69 2.77 5.78
N THR A 251 29.82 3.13 6.72
CA THR A 251 28.48 2.54 6.84
C THR A 251 27.45 3.55 6.36
N GLU A 252 26.64 3.17 5.38
CA GLU A 252 25.55 4.00 4.89
C GLU A 252 24.24 3.21 5.02
N THR A 253 23.19 3.85 5.51
CA THR A 253 21.86 3.22 5.53
C THR A 253 21.13 3.55 4.24
N ARG A 254 20.86 2.53 3.42
CA ARG A 254 20.11 2.67 2.17
C ARG A 254 18.75 2.03 2.28
N GLU A 255 17.76 2.63 1.63
CA GLU A 255 16.45 2.01 1.46
C GLU A 255 16.55 0.88 0.42
N VAL A 256 16.08 -0.32 0.78
CA VAL A 256 16.12 -1.50 -0.09
C VAL A 256 14.70 -2.01 -0.27
N ARG A 257 14.28 -2.14 -1.53
CA ARG A 257 13.01 -2.72 -1.91
C ARG A 257 12.98 -4.22 -1.65
N ARG A 258 11.90 -4.71 -1.06
CA ARG A 258 11.52 -6.14 -1.05
C ARG A 258 10.94 -6.46 -2.43
N LYS A 259 11.63 -7.27 -3.23
CA LYS A 259 11.16 -7.69 -4.56
C LYS A 259 10.37 -9.00 -4.42
N PRO A 260 9.14 -9.09 -4.96
CA PRO A 260 8.43 -10.36 -5.03
C PRO A 260 9.24 -11.42 -5.78
N GLN A 261 9.34 -12.64 -5.22
CA GLN A 261 10.07 -13.75 -5.85
C GLN A 261 9.50 -14.14 -7.23
N ALA A 262 8.20 -13.91 -7.45
CA ALA A 262 7.53 -14.24 -8.71
C ALA A 262 8.05 -13.46 -9.93
N LEU A 263 8.74 -12.33 -9.71
CA LEU A 263 9.37 -11.52 -10.75
C LEU A 263 10.82 -11.98 -11.05
N GLY A 264 11.05 -13.29 -11.16
CA GLY A 264 12.37 -13.85 -11.48
C GLY A 264 12.99 -13.25 -12.75
N ALA A 265 14.23 -13.63 -13.06
CA ALA A 265 14.91 -13.20 -14.30
C ALA A 265 14.21 -13.80 -15.52
N ALA A 266 13.13 -13.16 -15.97
CA ALA A 266 12.45 -13.53 -17.20
C ALA A 266 13.31 -13.06 -18.38
N GLU A 267 13.70 -13.99 -19.24
CA GLU A 267 14.36 -13.63 -20.49
C GLU A 267 13.41 -12.84 -21.39
N PRO A 268 13.87 -11.77 -22.04
CA PRO A 268 13.05 -11.00 -22.98
C PRO A 268 12.50 -11.92 -24.07
N SER A 269 11.18 -11.92 -24.27
CA SER A 269 10.56 -12.73 -25.32
C SER A 269 10.34 -11.91 -26.60
N THR A 270 10.58 -12.54 -27.75
CA THR A 270 10.20 -11.97 -29.05
C THR A 270 8.69 -12.03 -29.24
N SER A 271 8.17 -11.06 -29.97
CA SER A 271 6.74 -10.93 -30.17
C SER A 271 6.24 -11.94 -31.20
N LEU A 272 5.18 -12.69 -30.88
CA LEU A 272 4.61 -13.71 -31.78
C LEU A 272 3.87 -13.06 -32.96
N THR A 273 3.87 -13.68 -34.13
CA THR A 273 3.04 -13.26 -35.26
C THR A 273 1.57 -13.45 -34.92
N LEU A 274 0.77 -12.37 -35.03
CA LEU A 274 -0.66 -12.44 -34.76
C LEU A 274 -1.39 -13.16 -35.90
N THR A 275 -2.41 -13.94 -35.54
CA THR A 275 -3.39 -14.43 -36.52
C THR A 275 -4.29 -13.29 -37.01
N SER A 276 -4.97 -13.47 -38.13
CA SER A 276 -5.86 -12.44 -38.68
C SER A 276 -6.97 -12.02 -37.71
N PRO A 277 -7.64 -12.93 -36.97
CA PRO A 277 -8.60 -12.52 -35.93
C PRO A 277 -7.98 -11.74 -34.76
N GLN A 278 -6.77 -12.11 -34.33
CA GLN A 278 -6.06 -11.40 -33.27
C GLN A 278 -5.66 -9.98 -33.71
N GLN A 279 -5.20 -9.83 -34.96
CA GLN A 279 -4.87 -8.54 -35.54
C GLN A 279 -6.11 -7.65 -35.63
N ALA A 280 -7.24 -8.18 -36.12
CA ALA A 280 -8.50 -7.44 -36.17
C ALA A 280 -8.97 -6.98 -34.78
N ALA A 281 -8.84 -7.83 -33.75
CA ALA A 281 -9.16 -7.46 -32.38
C ALA A 281 -8.26 -6.33 -31.85
N LEU A 282 -6.95 -6.40 -32.11
CA LEU A 282 -6.00 -5.36 -31.73
C LEU A 282 -6.30 -4.03 -32.45
N ASP A 283 -6.60 -4.07 -33.75
CA ASP A 283 -6.93 -2.88 -34.54
C ASP A 283 -8.23 -2.22 -34.05
N ALA A 284 -9.19 -2.99 -33.53
CA ALA A 284 -10.40 -2.45 -32.91
C ALA A 284 -10.11 -1.75 -31.56
N ILE A 285 -9.14 -2.24 -30.78
CA ILE A 285 -8.75 -1.67 -29.48
C ILE A 285 -7.93 -0.39 -29.65
N ARG A 286 -7.04 -0.33 -30.65
CA ARG A 286 -6.06 0.75 -30.85
C ARG A 286 -6.64 2.17 -30.81
N PRO A 287 -7.78 2.50 -31.46
CA PRO A 287 -8.40 3.82 -31.37
C PRO A 287 -8.75 4.24 -29.93
N GLY A 288 -9.13 3.27 -29.09
CA GLY A 288 -9.46 3.52 -27.69
C GLY A 288 -8.26 3.83 -26.82
N LEU A 289 -7.06 3.40 -27.22
CA LEU A 289 -5.82 3.75 -26.55
C LEU A 289 -5.40 5.20 -26.82
N VAL A 290 -5.89 5.82 -27.90
CA VAL A 290 -5.53 7.18 -28.29
C VAL A 290 -6.58 8.18 -27.80
N SER A 291 -7.82 8.08 -28.30
CA SER A 291 -8.82 9.16 -28.17
C SER A 291 -10.26 8.72 -27.93
N LYS A 292 -10.60 7.43 -28.12
CA LYS A 292 -11.98 6.92 -27.99
C LYS A 292 -12.08 5.79 -26.98
N PRO A 293 -11.80 6.03 -25.68
CA PRO A 293 -11.82 4.97 -24.67
C PRO A 293 -13.16 4.25 -24.68
N LYS A 294 -13.11 2.91 -24.65
CA LYS A 294 -14.28 2.04 -24.72
C LYS A 294 -14.07 0.78 -23.89
N VAL A 295 -15.18 0.11 -23.60
CA VAL A 295 -15.18 -1.25 -23.08
C VAL A 295 -15.25 -2.21 -24.27
N PHE A 296 -14.38 -3.22 -24.26
CA PHE A 296 -14.31 -4.25 -25.30
C PHE A 296 -14.50 -5.63 -24.67
N LEU A 297 -15.30 -6.48 -25.29
CA LEU A 297 -15.33 -7.91 -24.97
C LEU A 297 -14.45 -8.69 -25.96
N LEU A 298 -13.31 -9.19 -25.49
CA LEU A 298 -12.46 -10.11 -26.26
C LEU A 298 -12.90 -11.55 -26.00
N HIS A 299 -13.84 -12.02 -26.83
CA HIS A 299 -14.38 -13.37 -26.78
C HIS A 299 -13.52 -14.35 -27.60
N GLY A 300 -12.93 -15.33 -26.94
CA GLY A 300 -12.17 -16.38 -27.61
C GLY A 300 -11.88 -17.56 -26.70
N VAL A 301 -12.03 -18.78 -27.24
CA VAL A 301 -11.79 -20.04 -26.52
C VAL A 301 -10.36 -20.11 -25.96
N THR A 302 -10.13 -20.95 -24.97
CA THR A 302 -8.78 -21.18 -24.41
C THR A 302 -7.81 -21.59 -25.51
N GLY A 303 -6.58 -21.05 -25.48
CA GLY A 303 -5.56 -21.32 -26.51
C GLY A 303 -5.69 -20.48 -27.78
N SER A 304 -6.78 -19.72 -27.97
CA SER A 304 -6.93 -18.80 -29.12
C SER A 304 -5.97 -17.60 -29.12
N GLY A 305 -5.18 -17.43 -28.05
CA GLY A 305 -4.14 -16.40 -27.95
C GLY A 305 -4.61 -15.03 -27.46
N LYS A 306 -5.73 -14.95 -26.71
CA LYS A 306 -6.20 -13.72 -26.04
C LYS A 306 -5.07 -12.95 -25.32
N THR A 307 -4.21 -13.69 -24.61
CA THR A 307 -3.07 -13.10 -23.89
C THR A 307 -2.09 -12.36 -24.80
N GLU A 308 -1.85 -12.81 -26.04
CA GLU A 308 -0.95 -12.07 -26.93
C GLU A 308 -1.60 -10.75 -27.39
N VAL A 309 -2.92 -10.72 -27.60
CA VAL A 309 -3.66 -9.47 -27.88
C VAL A 309 -3.53 -8.51 -26.70
N TYR A 310 -3.66 -8.99 -25.45
CA TYR A 310 -3.44 -8.17 -24.25
C TYR A 310 -2.04 -7.55 -24.22
N LEU A 311 -1.00 -8.38 -24.44
CA LEU A 311 0.40 -7.94 -24.41
C LEU A 311 0.68 -6.90 -25.50
N ARG A 312 0.09 -7.05 -26.69
CA ARG A 312 0.21 -6.08 -27.79
C ARG A 312 -0.51 -4.77 -27.49
N ALA A 313 -1.73 -4.83 -27.00
CA ALA A 313 -2.50 -3.64 -26.61
C ALA A 313 -1.79 -2.86 -25.49
N LEU A 314 -1.24 -3.55 -24.48
CA LEU A 314 -0.42 -2.94 -23.44
C LEU A 314 0.84 -2.29 -24.02
N ALA A 315 1.57 -2.98 -24.91
CA ALA A 315 2.75 -2.42 -25.54
C ALA A 315 2.44 -1.15 -26.36
N GLU A 316 1.30 -1.11 -27.06
CA GLU A 316 0.83 0.08 -27.76
C GLU A 316 0.47 1.22 -26.79
N ALA A 317 -0.25 0.92 -25.71
CA ALA A 317 -0.56 1.91 -24.67
C ALA A 317 0.71 2.51 -24.06
N VAL A 318 1.70 1.67 -23.76
CA VAL A 318 3.01 2.08 -23.20
C VAL A 318 3.79 2.95 -24.19
N LYS A 319 3.78 2.63 -25.49
CA LYS A 319 4.40 3.47 -26.52
C LYS A 319 3.76 4.86 -26.62
N LEU A 320 2.48 4.98 -26.29
CA LEU A 320 1.75 6.26 -26.22
C LEU A 320 1.96 7.01 -24.90
N GLY A 321 2.89 6.53 -24.03
CA GLY A 321 3.15 7.11 -22.72
C GLY A 321 2.14 6.70 -21.63
N LYS A 322 1.09 5.95 -22.00
CA LYS A 322 0.07 5.46 -21.05
C LYS A 322 0.55 4.20 -20.33
N LYS A 323 -0.22 3.76 -19.35
CA LYS A 323 0.10 2.62 -18.48
C LYS A 323 -1.07 1.64 -18.36
N GLY A 324 -0.78 0.42 -17.90
CA GLY A 324 -1.74 -0.67 -17.87
C GLY A 324 -1.95 -1.33 -16.51
N ILE A 325 -3.18 -1.78 -16.25
CA ILE A 325 -3.50 -2.72 -15.16
C ILE A 325 -4.08 -4.00 -15.79
N VAL A 326 -3.60 -5.15 -15.36
CA VAL A 326 -4.08 -6.47 -15.77
C VAL A 326 -4.54 -7.23 -14.54
N LEU A 327 -5.83 -7.55 -14.50
CA LEU A 327 -6.40 -8.45 -13.52
C LEU A 327 -6.45 -9.85 -14.12
N VAL A 328 -5.96 -10.82 -13.35
CA VAL A 328 -6.12 -12.24 -13.62
C VAL A 328 -6.72 -12.90 -12.37
N PRO A 329 -7.48 -14.00 -12.50
CA PRO A 329 -8.01 -14.71 -11.33
C PRO A 329 -6.88 -15.12 -10.38
N GLU A 330 -7.13 -15.09 -9.07
CA GLU A 330 -6.07 -15.29 -8.06
C GLU A 330 -5.39 -16.67 -8.18
N ILE A 331 -6.14 -17.68 -8.61
CA ILE A 331 -5.64 -19.03 -8.88
C ILE A 331 -4.77 -19.10 -10.16
N SER A 332 -5.01 -18.19 -11.12
CA SER A 332 -4.34 -18.12 -12.42
C SER A 332 -3.13 -17.18 -12.41
N LEU A 333 -2.93 -16.43 -11.32
CA LEU A 333 -1.76 -15.58 -11.08
C LEU A 333 -0.53 -16.42 -10.68
N THR A 334 -0.18 -17.36 -11.56
CA THR A 334 0.99 -18.23 -11.39
C THR A 334 2.27 -17.47 -11.73
N PRO A 335 3.44 -17.94 -11.25
CA PRO A 335 4.73 -17.39 -11.66
C PRO A 335 4.92 -17.41 -13.20
N GLN A 336 4.34 -18.38 -13.92
CA GLN A 336 4.41 -18.45 -15.38
C GLN A 336 3.63 -17.30 -16.04
N THR A 337 2.42 -17.00 -15.55
CA THR A 337 1.63 -15.85 -16.02
C THR A 337 2.41 -14.56 -15.80
N ILE A 338 2.94 -14.36 -14.59
CA ILE A 338 3.73 -13.17 -14.23
C ILE A 338 4.99 -13.06 -15.12
N ALA A 339 5.73 -14.16 -15.30
CA ALA A 339 6.94 -14.21 -16.11
C ALA A 339 6.66 -13.82 -17.57
N ARG A 340 5.51 -14.19 -18.12
CA ARG A 340 5.11 -13.80 -19.48
C ARG A 340 4.97 -12.28 -19.64
N PHE A 341 4.34 -11.60 -18.68
CA PHE A 341 4.29 -10.13 -18.68
C PHE A 341 5.66 -9.52 -18.42
N ALA A 342 6.42 -10.06 -17.46
CA ALA A 342 7.76 -9.57 -17.14
C ALA A 342 8.75 -9.69 -18.32
N ALA A 343 8.65 -10.76 -19.12
CA ALA A 343 9.44 -10.95 -20.33
C ALA A 343 9.13 -9.89 -21.40
N ARG A 344 7.88 -9.41 -21.49
CA ARG A 344 7.48 -8.37 -22.44
C ARG A 344 7.79 -6.95 -21.95
N PHE A 345 7.85 -6.74 -20.63
CA PHE A 345 8.14 -5.45 -20.01
C PHE A 345 9.25 -5.57 -18.93
N PRO A 346 10.51 -5.86 -19.33
CA PRO A 346 11.59 -6.17 -18.40
C PRO A 346 11.83 -5.05 -17.38
N GLY A 347 11.79 -5.38 -16.09
CA GLY A 347 12.01 -4.41 -15.00
C GLY A 347 10.91 -3.35 -14.83
N ARG A 348 9.84 -3.39 -15.64
CA ARG A 348 8.75 -2.40 -15.66
C ARG A 348 7.39 -2.98 -15.25
N VAL A 349 7.33 -4.25 -14.84
CA VAL A 349 6.11 -4.87 -14.26
C VAL A 349 6.13 -4.77 -12.73
N ALA A 350 4.98 -4.44 -12.14
CA ALA A 350 4.70 -4.66 -10.71
C ALA A 350 3.64 -5.76 -10.52
N VAL A 351 3.72 -6.46 -9.39
CA VAL A 351 2.79 -7.54 -9.04
C VAL A 351 2.08 -7.20 -7.75
N LEU A 352 0.76 -7.33 -7.70
CA LEU A 352 -0.04 -7.11 -6.50
C LEU A 352 -1.05 -8.24 -6.27
N HIS A 353 -0.96 -8.90 -5.11
CA HIS A 353 -1.92 -9.91 -4.65
C HIS A 353 -1.83 -10.15 -3.13
N SER A 354 -2.83 -10.83 -2.59
CA SER A 354 -3.00 -11.17 -1.17
C SER A 354 -1.78 -11.89 -0.55
N ARG A 355 -1.15 -12.81 -1.31
CA ARG A 355 0.00 -13.61 -0.83
C ARG A 355 1.31 -12.82 -0.64
N LEU A 356 1.41 -11.57 -1.09
CA LEU A 356 2.56 -10.72 -0.81
C LEU A 356 2.52 -10.24 0.64
N SER A 357 3.68 -10.17 1.29
CA SER A 357 3.77 -9.55 2.61
C SER A 357 3.37 -8.07 2.54
N LEU A 358 2.85 -7.52 3.65
CA LEU A 358 2.45 -6.11 3.72
C LEU A 358 3.60 -5.15 3.35
N GLY A 359 4.84 -5.56 3.61
CA GLY A 359 6.05 -4.87 3.20
C GLY A 359 6.30 -4.86 1.70
N GLU A 360 6.13 -6.00 1.02
CA GLU A 360 6.25 -6.10 -0.43
C GLU A 360 5.13 -5.33 -1.14
N GLN A 361 3.89 -5.45 -0.66
CA GLN A 361 2.78 -4.67 -1.21
C GLN A 361 3.03 -3.16 -1.10
N TYR A 362 3.54 -2.70 0.04
CA TYR A 362 3.87 -1.29 0.24
C TYR A 362 4.99 -0.82 -0.71
N ASP A 363 6.03 -1.62 -0.89
CA ASP A 363 7.13 -1.29 -1.79
C ASP A 363 6.68 -1.27 -3.27
N GLU A 364 5.83 -2.22 -3.71
CA GLU A 364 5.24 -2.18 -5.06
C GLU A 364 4.27 -1.00 -5.23
N TRP A 365 3.41 -0.73 -4.24
CA TRP A 365 2.47 0.40 -4.28
C TRP A 365 3.21 1.73 -4.48
N ARG A 366 4.35 1.93 -3.79
CA ARG A 366 5.18 3.13 -3.96
C ARG A 366 5.81 3.21 -5.34
N ARG A 367 6.35 2.10 -5.83
CA ARG A 367 6.96 2.01 -7.17
C ARG A 367 5.95 2.32 -8.27
N ILE A 368 4.75 1.77 -8.16
CA ILE A 368 3.63 2.04 -9.07
C ILE A 368 3.28 3.53 -9.05
N ARG A 369 3.08 4.11 -7.86
CA ARG A 369 2.73 5.53 -7.70
C ARG A 369 3.81 6.46 -8.25
N ALA A 370 5.08 6.07 -8.17
CA ALA A 370 6.20 6.83 -8.70
C ALA A 370 6.34 6.75 -10.24
N GLY A 371 5.50 5.96 -10.93
CA GLY A 371 5.59 5.76 -12.38
C GLY A 371 6.75 4.88 -12.83
N GLU A 372 7.37 4.14 -11.90
CA GLU A 372 8.49 3.24 -12.18
C GLU A 372 8.05 1.92 -12.86
N CYS A 373 6.74 1.70 -12.99
CA CYS A 373 6.13 0.56 -13.66
C CYS A 373 5.25 1.00 -14.81
N ASP A 374 5.29 0.22 -15.89
CA ASP A 374 4.43 0.38 -17.06
C ASP A 374 3.15 -0.46 -16.96
N VAL A 375 3.25 -1.62 -16.32
CA VAL A 375 2.16 -2.59 -16.20
C VAL A 375 2.08 -3.12 -14.77
N VAL A 376 0.87 -3.10 -14.21
CA VAL A 376 0.54 -3.81 -12.97
C VAL A 376 -0.18 -5.10 -13.32
N VAL A 377 0.28 -6.22 -12.77
CA VAL A 377 -0.40 -7.52 -12.91
C VAL A 377 -0.82 -7.99 -11.53
N GLY A 378 -2.05 -8.45 -11.39
CA GLY A 378 -2.49 -8.94 -10.08
C GLY A 378 -3.86 -9.56 -10.06
N ALA A 379 -4.29 -9.92 -8.86
CA ALA A 379 -5.64 -10.39 -8.60
C ALA A 379 -6.61 -9.19 -8.52
N ARG A 380 -7.85 -9.44 -8.06
CA ARG A 380 -8.91 -8.44 -7.89
C ARG A 380 -8.45 -7.09 -7.32
N SER A 381 -7.67 -7.09 -6.24
CA SER A 381 -7.26 -5.86 -5.54
C SER A 381 -6.28 -4.98 -6.32
N ALA A 382 -5.59 -5.51 -7.34
CA ALA A 382 -4.65 -4.75 -8.16
C ALA A 382 -5.32 -3.65 -8.98
N LEU A 383 -6.65 -3.69 -9.16
CA LEU A 383 -7.43 -2.61 -9.76
C LEU A 383 -7.21 -1.25 -9.07
N PHE A 384 -6.99 -1.29 -7.76
CA PHE A 384 -6.81 -0.11 -6.93
C PHE A 384 -5.35 0.37 -6.83
N ALA A 385 -4.43 -0.26 -7.57
CA ALA A 385 -3.06 0.18 -7.66
C ALA A 385 -2.98 1.64 -8.15
N PRO A 386 -2.13 2.50 -7.57
CA PRO A 386 -2.09 3.94 -7.85
C PRO A 386 -1.34 4.24 -9.17
N GLN A 387 -1.66 3.51 -10.25
CA GLN A 387 -0.99 3.61 -11.53
C GLN A 387 -1.24 5.00 -12.15
N PRO A 388 -0.20 5.83 -12.37
CA PRO A 388 -0.34 7.09 -13.09
C PRO A 388 -0.59 6.81 -14.58
N ASP A 389 -1.14 7.80 -15.29
CA ASP A 389 -1.34 7.76 -16.75
C ASP A 389 -2.05 6.48 -17.23
N LEU A 390 -3.01 6.00 -16.44
CA LEU A 390 -3.74 4.78 -16.73
C LEU A 390 -4.50 4.93 -18.06
N GLY A 391 -4.16 4.10 -19.04
CA GLY A 391 -4.77 4.12 -20.37
C GLY A 391 -5.45 2.82 -20.78
N LEU A 392 -5.13 1.71 -20.10
CA LEU A 392 -5.68 0.41 -20.40
C LEU A 392 -5.87 -0.42 -19.13
N ILE A 393 -7.06 -0.95 -18.96
CA ILE A 393 -7.36 -1.98 -17.97
C ILE A 393 -7.73 -3.25 -18.72
N ILE A 394 -7.20 -4.39 -18.30
CA ILE A 394 -7.54 -5.72 -18.82
C ILE A 394 -8.02 -6.57 -17.67
N ILE A 395 -9.13 -7.27 -17.85
CA ILE A 395 -9.63 -8.28 -16.93
C ILE A 395 -9.70 -9.60 -17.69
N ASP A 396 -8.81 -10.53 -17.36
CA ASP A 396 -8.83 -11.87 -17.94
C ASP A 396 -9.80 -12.77 -17.19
N GLU A 397 -10.41 -13.71 -17.92
CA GLU A 397 -11.50 -14.56 -17.43
C GLU A 397 -12.57 -13.77 -16.66
N GLU A 398 -13.10 -12.70 -17.28
CA GLU A 398 -14.00 -11.72 -16.64
C GLU A 398 -15.26 -12.31 -16.00
N HIS A 399 -15.67 -13.51 -16.45
CA HIS A 399 -16.81 -14.25 -15.94
C HIS A 399 -16.57 -14.90 -14.56
N GLU A 400 -15.32 -14.90 -14.10
CA GLU A 400 -14.91 -15.61 -12.90
C GLU A 400 -15.44 -14.91 -11.63
N TRP A 401 -15.96 -15.69 -10.68
CA TRP A 401 -16.71 -15.21 -9.52
C TRP A 401 -15.84 -14.57 -8.42
N THR A 402 -14.54 -14.91 -8.31
CA THR A 402 -13.58 -14.32 -7.36
C THR A 402 -13.38 -12.82 -7.59
N TYR A 403 -13.77 -12.28 -8.76
CA TYR A 403 -13.83 -10.82 -8.96
C TYR A 403 -14.89 -10.13 -8.09
N LYS A 404 -15.84 -10.85 -7.50
CA LYS A 404 -16.74 -10.33 -6.46
C LYS A 404 -16.13 -10.51 -5.08
N GLN A 405 -15.91 -9.41 -4.35
CA GLN A 405 -15.49 -9.46 -2.94
C GLN A 405 -16.66 -9.90 -2.05
N GLN A 406 -16.40 -10.86 -1.16
CA GLN A 406 -17.42 -11.38 -0.24
C GLN A 406 -17.13 -11.05 1.23
N GLU A 407 -15.85 -10.99 1.62
CA GLU A 407 -15.46 -11.00 3.03
C GLU A 407 -15.68 -9.65 3.70
N ASN A 408 -15.20 -8.58 3.07
CA ASN A 408 -15.14 -7.24 3.66
C ASN A 408 -15.93 -6.23 2.83
N SER A 409 -16.44 -5.19 3.49
CA SER A 409 -16.94 -3.99 2.82
C SER A 409 -15.84 -3.39 1.92
N PRO A 410 -16.19 -2.84 0.74
CA PRO A 410 -17.53 -2.61 0.23
C PRO A 410 -18.14 -3.80 -0.56
N ARG A 411 -17.52 -5.00 -0.56
CA ARG A 411 -18.01 -6.16 -1.33
C ARG A 411 -18.20 -5.84 -2.82
N TYR A 412 -17.30 -5.05 -3.38
CA TYR A 412 -17.37 -4.61 -4.78
C TYR A 412 -17.19 -5.78 -5.76
N HIS A 413 -17.70 -5.61 -6.97
CA HIS A 413 -17.31 -6.42 -8.13
C HIS A 413 -16.21 -5.69 -8.91
N ALA A 414 -15.07 -6.35 -9.15
CA ALA A 414 -13.90 -5.75 -9.80
C ALA A 414 -14.23 -5.22 -11.20
N ARG A 415 -15.00 -5.98 -11.99
CA ARG A 415 -15.47 -5.58 -13.32
C ARG A 415 -16.19 -4.24 -13.30
N ASP A 416 -17.18 -4.07 -12.43
CA ASP A 416 -17.98 -2.83 -12.38
C ASP A 416 -17.14 -1.65 -11.89
N ALA A 417 -16.29 -1.88 -10.89
CA ALA A 417 -15.33 -0.89 -10.43
C ALA A 417 -14.31 -0.51 -11.52
N ALA A 418 -13.94 -1.44 -12.39
CA ALA A 418 -13.03 -1.20 -13.51
C ALA A 418 -13.68 -0.39 -14.62
N VAL A 419 -14.95 -0.66 -14.94
CA VAL A 419 -15.74 0.19 -15.86
C VAL A 419 -15.77 1.62 -15.32
N ARG A 420 -16.12 1.80 -14.04
CA ARG A 420 -16.16 3.14 -13.45
C ARG A 420 -14.80 3.82 -13.40
N LEU A 421 -13.74 3.08 -13.06
CA LEU A 421 -12.38 3.62 -13.07
C LEU A 421 -11.95 4.02 -14.49
N ALA A 422 -12.30 3.22 -15.50
CA ALA A 422 -12.01 3.52 -16.90
C ALA A 422 -12.68 4.82 -17.36
N GLU A 423 -13.96 5.02 -17.01
CA GLU A 423 -14.69 6.27 -17.26
C GLU A 423 -14.00 7.48 -16.60
N LEU A 424 -13.66 7.36 -15.31
CA LEU A 424 -13.07 8.45 -14.54
C LEU A 424 -11.63 8.81 -14.96
N THR A 425 -10.93 7.89 -15.61
CA THR A 425 -9.53 8.08 -16.03
C THR A 425 -9.36 8.23 -17.55
N GLY A 426 -10.42 8.01 -18.33
CA GLY A 426 -10.33 7.95 -19.80
C GLY A 426 -9.53 6.75 -20.30
N ALA A 427 -9.45 5.67 -19.52
CA ALA A 427 -8.80 4.42 -19.92
C ALA A 427 -9.75 3.55 -20.77
N SER A 428 -9.20 2.74 -21.66
CA SER A 428 -9.96 1.65 -22.27
C SER A 428 -10.00 0.43 -21.34
N LEU A 429 -11.06 -0.38 -21.45
CA LEU A 429 -11.22 -1.62 -20.70
C LEU A 429 -11.38 -2.80 -21.66
N VAL A 430 -10.61 -3.86 -21.47
CA VAL A 430 -10.76 -5.12 -22.22
C VAL A 430 -11.17 -6.22 -21.26
N LEU A 431 -12.36 -6.77 -21.49
CA LEU A 431 -12.90 -7.92 -20.80
C LEU A 431 -12.59 -9.17 -21.62
N GLY A 432 -11.73 -10.02 -21.10
CA GLY A 432 -11.28 -11.24 -21.74
C GLY A 432 -12.06 -12.45 -21.24
N SER A 433 -12.58 -13.28 -22.15
CA SER A 433 -13.26 -14.50 -21.72
C SER A 433 -13.36 -15.56 -22.81
N ALA A 434 -13.23 -16.83 -22.43
CA ALA A 434 -13.68 -17.94 -23.27
C ALA A 434 -15.19 -18.19 -23.14
N THR A 435 -15.76 -17.85 -21.98
CA THR A 435 -17.17 -18.04 -21.62
C THR A 435 -17.68 -16.74 -20.98
N PRO A 436 -17.95 -15.69 -21.77
CA PRO A 436 -18.38 -14.40 -21.25
C PRO A 436 -19.58 -14.51 -20.30
N SER A 437 -19.65 -13.65 -19.29
CA SER A 437 -20.83 -13.54 -18.46
C SER A 437 -22.02 -13.08 -19.31
N LEU A 438 -23.23 -13.44 -18.91
CA LEU A 438 -24.44 -13.07 -19.65
C LEU A 438 -24.58 -11.55 -19.78
N GLU A 439 -24.24 -10.82 -18.70
CA GLU A 439 -24.29 -9.36 -18.67
C GLU A 439 -23.28 -8.73 -19.65
N SER A 440 -22.02 -9.18 -19.61
CA SER A 440 -20.96 -8.69 -20.49
C SER A 440 -21.27 -9.00 -21.96
N TYR A 441 -21.79 -10.21 -22.25
CA TYR A 441 -22.17 -10.61 -23.60
C TYR A 441 -23.36 -9.81 -24.13
N HIS A 442 -24.37 -9.58 -23.29
CA HIS A 442 -25.55 -8.78 -23.65
C HIS A 442 -25.16 -7.33 -23.98
N ARG A 443 -24.38 -6.67 -23.12
CA ARG A 443 -23.88 -5.29 -23.33
C ARG A 443 -23.05 -5.19 -24.61
N ALA A 444 -22.13 -6.13 -24.82
CA ALA A 444 -21.30 -6.16 -26.03
C ALA A 444 -22.13 -6.30 -27.32
N ARG A 445 -23.24 -7.05 -27.30
CA ARG A 445 -24.16 -7.13 -28.45
C ARG A 445 -25.02 -5.87 -28.63
N GLY A 446 -25.33 -5.16 -27.53
CA GLY A 446 -26.02 -3.88 -27.55
C GLY A 446 -25.15 -2.72 -28.03
N GLY A 447 -23.82 -2.84 -27.90
CA GLY A 447 -22.87 -1.77 -28.21
C GLY A 447 -22.61 -0.80 -27.04
N ASP A 448 -22.95 -1.22 -25.82
CA ASP A 448 -22.83 -0.45 -24.58
C ASP A 448 -21.40 -0.39 -24.02
#